data_AF-A0A7Y3J7D4-F1
#
_entry.id   AF-A0A7Y3J7D4-F1
#
_cell.length_a   1.000
_cell.length_b   1.000
_cell.length_c   1.000
_cell.angle_alpha   90.00
_cell.angle_beta   90.00
_cell.angle_gamma   90.00
#
_symmetry.space_group_name_H-M   'P 1'
#
loop_
_entity.id
_entity.type
_entity.pdbx_description
1 polymer ?
#
loop_
_entity_poly.entity_id
_entity_poly.type
_entity_poly.pdbx_seq_one_letter_code
_entity_poly.pdbx_strand_id
1 'polypeptide(L)'
;MLARSCALVLAAFWMAVSQPLIADAAGTPLPPVQSGSMPVPQVKHGSIERLSAFPSRYVAAHNIDIWLPPGYPRQAPYAVLYMFDGQMLFDPRHTWNHESWGAA
;
A
#
# COMPACT_ATOMS: atom_id res chain seq x y z
N MET A 1 10.20 6.94 -43.23
CA MET A 1 10.18 6.35 -41.87
C MET A 1 9.57 7.37 -40.94
N LEU A 2 8.27 7.25 -40.69
CA LEU A 2 7.47 8.19 -39.92
C LEU A 2 7.11 7.51 -38.60
N ALA A 3 7.71 7.95 -37.50
CA ALA A 3 7.45 7.42 -36.17
C ALA A 3 6.83 8.52 -35.29
N ARG A 4 5.50 8.43 -35.15
CA ARG A 4 4.75 8.51 -33.90
C ARG A 4 5.07 9.65 -32.93
N SER A 5 4.21 10.67 -32.91
CA SER A 5 3.74 11.33 -31.67
C SER A 5 2.39 12.01 -31.93
N CYS A 6 1.31 11.22 -31.88
CA CYS A 6 -0.07 11.69 -31.90
C CYS A 6 -0.83 10.92 -30.81
N ALA A 7 -0.98 11.52 -29.63
CA ALA A 7 -2.00 11.24 -28.60
C ALA A 7 -1.54 11.85 -27.25
N LEU A 8 -1.47 13.18 -27.18
CA LEU A 8 -1.47 13.88 -25.90
C LEU A 8 -2.65 14.86 -25.89
N VAL A 9 -3.85 14.30 -26.07
CA VAL A 9 -5.12 15.00 -25.87
C VAL A 9 -6.03 14.03 -25.13
N LEU A 10 -6.59 14.48 -23.99
CA LEU A 10 -7.66 13.85 -23.19
C LEU A 10 -7.30 12.64 -22.31
N ALA A 11 -6.81 12.86 -21.09
CA ALA A 11 -7.24 12.13 -19.89
C ALA A 11 -6.54 12.65 -18.62
N ALA A 12 -7.06 13.71 -17.99
CA ALA A 12 -7.00 13.89 -16.53
C ALA A 12 -7.85 15.10 -16.09
N PHE A 13 -9.09 15.21 -16.59
CA PHE A 13 -10.11 16.08 -16.01
C PHE A 13 -11.46 15.35 -16.03
N TRP A 14 -11.54 14.23 -15.30
CA TRP A 14 -12.74 13.45 -14.94
C TRP A 14 -12.18 12.20 -14.24
N MET A 15 -12.27 11.91 -12.95
CA MET A 15 -13.23 12.19 -11.88
C MET A 15 -12.35 12.45 -10.63
N ALA A 16 -12.50 13.54 -9.89
CA ALA A 16 -13.47 13.63 -8.81
C ALA A 16 -14.15 12.28 -8.50
N VAL A 17 -13.36 11.26 -8.15
CA VAL A 17 -13.90 10.09 -7.47
C VAL A 17 -14.31 10.60 -6.10
N SER A 18 -15.61 10.83 -5.97
CA SER A 18 -16.32 11.12 -4.73
C SER A 18 -15.78 10.19 -3.66
N GLN A 19 -14.88 10.68 -2.81
CA GLN A 19 -14.61 10.01 -1.57
C GLN A 19 -15.95 9.94 -0.85
N PRO A 20 -16.43 8.77 -0.41
CA PRO A 20 -17.49 8.75 0.58
C PRO A 20 -16.88 9.46 1.79
N LEU A 21 -17.23 10.73 1.97
CA LEU A 21 -17.06 11.43 3.22
C LEU A 21 -17.90 10.62 4.20
N ILE A 22 -17.26 9.72 4.95
CA ILE A 22 -17.86 9.19 6.15
C ILE A 22 -18.02 10.41 7.04
N ALA A 23 -19.23 10.96 7.07
CA ALA A 23 -19.61 11.97 8.02
C ALA A 23 -19.77 11.29 9.38
N ASP A 24 -19.38 11.96 10.45
CA ASP A 24 -19.78 11.53 11.79
C ASP A 24 -21.30 11.64 11.96
N ALA A 25 -21.82 11.20 13.11
CA ALA A 25 -23.24 11.32 13.44
C ALA A 25 -23.77 12.79 13.42
N ALA A 26 -22.88 13.78 13.34
CA ALA A 26 -23.20 15.21 13.27
C ALA A 26 -23.09 15.80 11.85
N GLY A 27 -22.80 14.99 10.81
CA GLY A 27 -22.73 15.47 9.43
C GLY A 27 -21.42 16.21 9.10
N THR A 28 -20.43 16.18 9.99
CA THR A 28 -19.15 16.86 9.77
C THR A 28 -18.30 16.03 8.82
N PRO A 29 -17.76 16.60 7.73
CA PRO A 29 -16.74 15.94 6.92
C PRO A 29 -15.57 15.58 7.85
N LEU A 30 -15.33 14.27 8.06
CA LEU A 30 -14.12 13.86 8.74
C LEU A 30 -12.94 14.40 7.92
N PRO A 31 -11.93 15.01 8.57
CA PRO A 31 -10.69 15.33 7.86
C PRO A 31 -10.22 14.04 7.17
N PRO A 32 -9.53 14.14 6.01
CA PRO A 32 -8.93 12.95 5.40
C PRO A 32 -8.20 12.24 6.52
N VAL A 33 -8.61 10.99 6.81
CA VAL A 33 -7.98 10.19 7.85
C VAL A 33 -6.52 10.19 7.46
N GLN A 34 -5.73 10.97 8.19
CA GLN A 34 -4.29 10.94 8.06
C GLN A 34 -3.98 9.54 8.51
N SER A 35 -3.78 8.62 7.57
CA SER A 35 -3.22 7.32 7.87
C SER A 35 -1.91 7.66 8.57
N GLY A 36 -1.92 7.60 9.91
CA GLY A 36 -0.72 7.84 10.69
C GLY A 36 0.35 6.99 10.05
N SER A 37 1.48 7.60 9.70
CA SER A 37 2.54 6.95 8.94
C SER A 37 3.13 5.85 9.82
N MET A 38 2.49 4.68 9.85
CA MET A 38 3.03 3.52 10.52
C MET A 38 4.42 3.32 9.94
N PRO A 39 5.44 3.06 10.76
CA PRO A 39 6.78 2.82 10.23
C PRO A 39 6.79 1.66 9.23
N VAL A 40 7.74 1.69 8.30
CA VAL A 40 8.00 0.53 7.45
C VAL A 40 8.66 -0.54 8.34
N PRO A 41 8.11 -1.77 8.41
CA PRO A 41 8.69 -2.83 9.22
C PRO A 41 10.16 -3.06 8.86
N GLN A 42 10.99 -3.29 9.87
CA GLN A 42 12.36 -3.73 9.63
C GLN A 42 12.40 -5.26 9.64
N VAL A 43 13.07 -5.83 8.64
CA VAL A 43 13.27 -7.28 8.50
C VAL A 43 14.73 -7.63 8.72
N LYS A 44 14.99 -8.85 9.21
CA LYS A 44 16.36 -9.35 9.41
C LYS A 44 17.07 -9.61 8.08
N HIS A 45 16.32 -10.11 7.09
CA HIS A 45 16.82 -10.42 5.76
C HIS A 45 15.90 -9.84 4.68
N GLY A 46 16.52 -9.39 3.59
CA GLY A 46 15.80 -8.84 2.45
C GLY A 46 15.43 -7.37 2.64
N SER A 47 14.36 -6.95 1.99
CA SER A 47 13.87 -5.57 2.03
C SER A 47 12.35 -5.51 1.99
N ILE A 48 11.78 -4.46 2.59
CA ILE A 48 10.36 -4.12 2.46
C ILE A 48 10.20 -2.96 1.48
N GLU A 49 9.36 -3.15 0.46
CA GLU A 49 8.84 -2.07 -0.37
C GLU A 49 7.40 -1.77 0.04
N ARG A 50 7.09 -0.50 0.30
CA ARG A 50 5.74 -0.07 0.70
C ARG A 50 5.02 0.64 -0.44
N LEU A 51 3.82 0.18 -0.74
CA LEU A 51 2.81 0.94 -1.48
C LEU A 51 1.91 1.66 -0.48
N SER A 52 2.14 2.96 -0.29
CA SER A 52 1.37 3.77 0.65
C SER A 52 -0.01 4.10 0.11
N ALA A 53 -1.03 4.04 0.97
CA ALA A 53 -2.42 4.38 0.62
C ALA A 53 -2.89 3.73 -0.69
N PHE A 54 -2.62 2.43 -0.86
CA PHE A 54 -2.97 1.68 -2.05
C PHE A 54 -4.50 1.70 -2.27
N PRO A 55 -4.99 2.17 -3.42
CA PRO A 55 -6.42 2.34 -3.67
C PRO A 55 -7.10 0.99 -3.83
N SER A 56 -8.30 0.84 -3.26
CA SER A 56 -9.14 -0.34 -3.42
C SER A 56 -10.58 0.06 -3.74
N ARG A 57 -11.27 -0.78 -4.53
CA ARG A 57 -12.70 -0.64 -4.81
C ARG A 57 -13.59 -1.17 -3.68
N TYR A 58 -13.02 -1.96 -2.77
CA TYR A 58 -13.77 -2.75 -1.80
C TYR A 58 -13.53 -2.30 -0.36
N VAL A 59 -12.38 -1.70 -0.07
CA VAL A 59 -12.00 -1.23 1.27
C VAL A 59 -11.34 0.14 1.18
N ALA A 60 -11.23 0.82 2.31
CA ALA A 60 -10.48 2.07 2.39
C ALA A 60 -9.01 1.84 1.95
N ALA A 61 -8.41 2.90 1.41
CA ALA A 61 -7.00 2.87 1.01
C ALA A 61 -6.12 2.55 2.22
N HIS A 62 -5.18 1.63 2.05
CA HIS A 62 -4.30 1.16 3.12
C HIS A 62 -2.91 0.84 2.56
N ASN A 63 -1.92 0.72 3.45
CA ASN A 63 -0.56 0.39 3.04
C ASN A 63 -0.44 -1.09 2.69
N ILE A 64 0.33 -1.40 1.64
CA ILE A 64 0.76 -2.77 1.31
C ILE A 64 2.27 -2.84 1.47
N ASP A 65 2.74 -3.76 2.31
CA ASP A 65 4.15 -4.05 2.49
C ASP A 65 4.53 -5.30 1.71
N ILE A 66 5.49 -5.17 0.80
CA ILE A 66 6.00 -6.23 -0.05
C ILE A 66 7.38 -6.61 0.45
N TRP A 67 7.52 -7.84 0.95
CA TRP A 67 8.82 -8.37 1.31
C TRP A 67 9.50 -9.03 0.11
N LEU A 68 10.76 -8.65 -0.12
CA LEU A 68 11.63 -9.24 -1.13
C LEU A 68 12.82 -9.90 -0.43
N PRO A 69 13.09 -11.21 -0.66
CA PRO A 69 14.25 -11.86 -0.08
C PRO A 69 15.56 -11.31 -0.66
N PRO A 70 16.70 -11.52 0.02
CA PRO A 70 18.01 -11.15 -0.52
C PRO A 70 18.24 -11.74 -1.92
N GLY A 71 18.70 -10.91 -2.85
CA GLY A 71 19.03 -11.35 -4.21
C GLY A 71 17.81 -11.71 -5.07
N TYR A 72 16.61 -11.23 -4.72
CA TYR A 72 15.41 -11.48 -5.52
C TYR A 72 15.62 -11.14 -7.01
N PRO A 73 15.25 -12.04 -7.94
CA PRO A 73 15.58 -11.86 -9.35
C PRO A 73 14.85 -10.66 -9.96
N ARG A 74 15.36 -10.17 -11.09
CA ARG A 74 14.71 -9.12 -11.91
C ARG A 74 14.03 -9.67 -13.16
N GLN A 75 14.11 -10.97 -13.41
CA GLN A 75 13.41 -11.61 -14.52
C GLN A 75 12.19 -12.39 -14.01
N ALA A 76 11.01 -11.94 -14.41
CA ALA A 76 9.72 -12.60 -14.18
C ALA A 76 9.63 -13.93 -14.97
N PRO A 77 8.73 -14.86 -14.59
CA PRO A 77 7.68 -14.77 -13.56
C PRO A 77 8.16 -15.11 -12.14
N TYR A 78 7.40 -14.67 -11.13
CA TYR A 78 7.65 -14.99 -9.72
C TYR A 78 6.45 -15.68 -9.08
N ALA A 79 6.72 -16.61 -8.17
CA ALA A 79 5.72 -17.05 -7.21
C ALA A 79 5.44 -15.94 -6.20
N VAL A 80 4.17 -15.78 -5.83
CA VAL A 80 3.71 -14.76 -4.87
C VAL A 80 2.96 -15.44 -3.74
N LEU A 81 3.32 -15.10 -2.50
CA LEU A 81 2.61 -15.50 -1.29
C LEU A 81 1.90 -14.29 -0.69
N TYR A 82 0.59 -14.38 -0.51
CA TYR A 82 -0.20 -13.38 0.19
C TYR A 82 -0.35 -13.78 1.65
N MET A 83 0.06 -12.90 2.56
CA MET A 83 -0.07 -13.10 4.00
C MET A 83 -0.96 -12.01 4.58
N PHE A 84 -1.99 -12.43 5.31
CA PHE A 84 -2.85 -11.55 6.10
C PHE A 84 -2.30 -11.43 7.53
N ASP A 85 -2.81 -10.46 8.31
CA ASP A 85 -2.35 -9.98 9.64
C ASP A 85 -1.56 -8.64 9.56
N GLY A 86 -0.87 -8.40 8.44
CA GLY A 86 -0.32 -7.07 8.13
C GLY A 86 0.80 -6.64 9.10
N GLN A 87 0.53 -5.69 10.00
CA GLN A 87 1.53 -5.08 10.89
C GLN A 87 2.29 -6.11 11.75
N MET A 88 1.67 -7.25 12.06
CA MET A 88 2.24 -8.27 12.95
C MET A 88 3.22 -9.22 12.26
N LEU A 89 3.45 -9.11 10.96
CA LEU A 89 4.21 -10.13 10.21
C LEU A 89 5.72 -10.10 10.50
N PHE A 90 6.32 -8.91 10.55
CA PHE A 90 7.77 -8.74 10.43
C PHE A 90 8.45 -8.14 11.67
N ASP A 91 7.87 -7.09 12.26
CA ASP A 91 8.57 -6.21 13.20
C ASP A 91 7.77 -5.97 14.49
N PRO A 92 8.14 -6.63 15.61
CA PRO A 92 7.40 -6.55 16.86
C PRO A 92 7.46 -5.17 17.53
N ARG A 93 8.36 -4.27 17.12
CA ARG A 93 8.54 -2.96 17.79
C ARG A 93 7.34 -2.05 17.63
N HIS A 94 6.54 -2.29 16.61
CA HIS A 94 5.37 -1.48 16.29
C HIS A 94 4.06 -2.21 16.58
N THR A 95 4.11 -3.47 17.05
CA THR A 95 2.90 -4.25 17.33
C THR A 95 2.39 -3.97 18.73
N TRP A 96 1.07 -4.11 18.93
CA TRP A 96 0.42 -3.81 20.21
C TRP A 96 0.85 -4.76 21.34
N ASN A 97 1.28 -5.97 21.02
CA ASN A 97 1.68 -7.01 21.96
C ASN A 97 3.20 -7.25 21.99
N HIS A 98 3.98 -6.48 21.24
CA HIS A 98 5.43 -6.66 21.11
C HIS A 98 5.87 -8.04 20.58
N GLU A 99 4.99 -8.74 19.86
CA GLU A 99 5.29 -9.99 19.17
C GLU A 99 5.06 -9.86 17.66
N SER A 100 5.65 -10.79 16.90
CA SER A 100 5.49 -10.89 15.44
C SER A 100 5.51 -12.34 14.99
N TRP A 101 4.93 -12.63 13.83
CA TRP A 101 4.97 -13.96 13.20
C TRP A 101 6.38 -14.39 12.76
N GLY A 102 7.33 -13.46 12.69
CA GLY A 102 8.70 -13.77 12.27
C GLY A 102 8.78 -14.23 10.82
N ALA A 103 7.90 -13.69 9.96
CA ALA A 103 8.10 -13.79 8.53
C ALA A 103 9.34 -12.94 8.19
N ALA A 104 10.31 -13.51 7.47
CA ALA A 104 11.62 -12.93 7.08
C ALA A 104 12.82 -13.02 8.05
#